data_AF-A0A434IKS7-F1
#
_entry.id   AF-A0A434IKS7-F1
#
_cell.length_a   1.000
_cell.length_b   1.000
_cell.length_c   1.000
_cell.angle_alpha   90.00
_cell.angle_beta   90.00
_cell.angle_gamma   90.00
#
_symmetry.space_group_name_H-M   'P 1'
#
loop_
_entity.id
_entity.type
_entity.pdbx_description
1 polymer ?
#
loop_
_entity_poly.entity_id
_entity_poly.type
_entity_poly.pdbx_seq_one_letter_code
_entity_poly.pdbx_strand_id
1 'polypeptide(L)'
;MAQTSHGVGGVGYDARKRTWPAEFNVFLALVILVVIFELIGRVFLGDSFLFNTRSDVGGIFNEARLQIIILQVSIVGIIAIGVTQVIITGGID
;
A
#
# COMPACT_ATOMS: atom_id res chain seq x y z
N MET A 1 13.64 11.04 45.30
CA MET A 1 13.38 9.94 44.35
C MET A 1 14.24 10.21 43.12
N ALA A 2 15.28 9.40 42.89
CA ALA A 2 16.31 9.67 41.89
C ALA A 2 15.81 9.33 40.47
N GLN A 3 15.78 10.32 39.58
CA GLN A 3 15.59 10.14 38.15
C GLN A 3 16.83 9.46 37.57
N THR A 4 16.76 8.16 37.33
CA THR A 4 17.80 7.40 36.65
C THR A 4 17.77 7.75 35.16
N SER A 5 18.50 8.81 34.81
CA SER A 5 18.77 9.18 33.41
C SER A 5 19.71 8.13 32.83
N HIS A 6 19.15 7.16 32.09
CA HIS A 6 19.95 6.24 31.29
C HIS A 6 20.48 6.98 30.05
N GLY A 7 21.66 7.59 30.18
CA GLY A 7 22.38 8.21 29.08
C GLY A 7 23.88 8.27 29.37
N VAL A 8 24.69 7.60 28.56
CA VAL A 8 26.15 7.71 28.61
C VAL A 8 26.53 9.02 27.92
N GLY A 9 27.28 9.89 28.60
CA GLY A 9 27.89 11.08 27.98
C GLY A 9 27.02 12.34 27.88
N GLY A 10 26.05 12.54 28.78
CA GLY A 10 25.32 13.81 28.89
C GLY A 10 24.20 14.02 27.84
N VAL A 11 23.96 13.04 26.98
CA VAL A 11 22.81 13.03 26.08
C VAL A 11 21.71 12.17 26.71
N GLY A 12 20.68 12.82 27.24
CA GLY A 12 19.49 12.11 27.74
C GLY A 12 18.77 11.41 26.60
N TYR A 13 18.52 10.11 26.73
CA TYR A 13 17.67 9.38 25.80
C TYR A 13 16.23 9.90 25.94
N ASP A 14 15.80 10.76 25.02
CA ASP A 14 14.42 11.22 24.94
C ASP A 14 13.56 10.17 24.22
N ALA A 15 12.94 9.29 25.01
CA ALA A 15 12.03 8.26 24.50
C ALA A 15 10.83 8.83 23.69
N ARG A 16 10.54 10.14 23.80
CA ARG A 16 9.50 10.80 22.98
C ARG A 16 9.95 11.08 21.55
N LYS A 17 11.26 11.13 21.27
CA LYS A 17 11.82 11.24 19.91
C LYS A 17 12.07 9.87 19.27
N ARG A 18 11.23 8.89 19.56
CA ARG A 18 11.29 7.59 18.90
C ARG A 18 10.93 7.76 17.42
N THR A 19 11.93 7.63 16.56
CA THR A 19 11.75 7.59 15.11
C THR A 19 10.88 6.40 14.76
N TRP A 20 9.73 6.68 14.14
CA TRP A 20 8.86 5.63 13.64
C TRP A 20 9.58 4.83 12.54
N PRO A 21 9.46 3.49 12.53
CA PRO A 21 10.07 2.68 11.49
C PRO A 21 9.44 3.01 10.13
N ALA A 22 10.25 2.99 9.07
CA ALA A 22 9.81 3.35 7.72
C ALA A 22 8.63 2.47 7.23
N GLU A 23 8.57 1.22 7.68
CA GLU A 23 7.48 0.29 7.39
C GLU A 23 6.12 0.80 7.90
N PHE A 24 6.10 1.48 9.05
CA PHE A 24 4.87 2.06 9.58
C PHE A 24 4.38 3.23 8.72
N ASN A 25 5.29 4.02 8.15
CA ASN A 25 4.90 5.08 7.21
C ASN A 25 4.28 4.49 5.94
N VAL A 26 4.84 3.40 5.41
CA VAL A 26 4.27 2.71 4.23
C VAL A 26 2.90 2.11 4.56
N PHE A 27 2.79 1.43 5.70
CA PHE A 27 1.51 0.89 6.15
C PHE A 27 0.44 1.97 6.31
N LEU A 28 0.79 3.09 6.96
CA LEU A 28 -0.11 4.23 7.13
C LEU A 28 -0.53 4.84 5.79
N ALA A 29 0.41 4.96 4.84
CA ALA A 29 0.10 5.43 3.49
C ALA A 29 -0.90 4.52 2.77
N LEU A 30 -0.75 3.20 2.90
CA LEU A 30 -1.69 2.23 2.32
C LEU A 30 -3.09 2.36 2.93
N VAL A 31 -3.19 2.52 4.26
CA VAL A 31 -4.48 2.71 4.94
C VAL A 31 -5.16 4.00 4.47
N ILE A 32 -4.43 5.11 4.42
CA ILE A 32 -4.95 6.40 3.94
C ILE A 32 -5.45 6.29 2.51
N LEU A 33 -4.70 5.61 1.63
CA LEU A 33 -5.07 5.39 0.25
C LEU A 33 -6.39 4.64 0.13
N VAL A 34 -6.55 3.53 0.88
CA VAL A 34 -7.80 2.76 0.91
C VAL A 34 -8.97 3.65 1.35
N VAL A 35 -8.81 4.42 2.43
CA VAL A 35 -9.87 5.29 2.95
C VAL A 35 -10.29 6.35 1.92
N ILE A 36 -9.33 7.00 1.26
CA ILE A 36 -9.62 8.05 0.26
C ILE A 36 -10.38 7.44 -0.93
N PHE A 37 -9.87 6.35 -1.51
CA PHE A 37 -10.51 5.74 -2.67
C PHE A 37 -11.85 5.09 -2.34
N GLU A 38 -12.01 4.55 -1.14
CA GLU A 38 -13.29 4.03 -0.66
C GLU A 38 -14.33 5.15 -0.52
N LEU A 39 -13.95 6.30 0.06
CA LEU A 39 -14.83 7.45 0.22
C LEU A 39 -15.23 8.02 -1.14
N ILE A 40 -14.26 8.18 -2.05
CA ILE A 40 -14.52 8.69 -3.40
C ILE A 40 -15.42 7.72 -4.17
N GLY A 41 -15.10 6.43 -4.16
CA GLY A 41 -15.91 5.40 -4.81
C GLY A 41 -17.35 5.45 -4.33
N ARG A 42 -17.53 5.48 -3.01
CA ARG A 42 -18.85 5.39 -2.39
C ARG A 42 -19.69 6.64 -2.62
N VAL A 43 -19.09 7.83 -2.59
CA VAL A 43 -19.81 9.11 -2.75
C VAL A 43 -20.06 9.47 -4.21
N PHE A 44 -19.07 9.28 -5.09
CA PHE A 44 -19.14 9.75 -6.48
C PHE A 44 -19.57 8.68 -7.48
N LEU A 45 -19.21 7.41 -7.24
CA LEU A 45 -19.47 6.31 -8.18
C LEU A 45 -20.57 5.36 -7.69
N GLY A 46 -20.98 5.48 -6.42
CA GLY A 46 -21.94 4.56 -5.79
C GLY A 46 -21.41 3.13 -5.64
N ASP A 47 -20.11 2.92 -5.81
CA ASP A 47 -19.44 1.63 -5.76
C ASP A 47 -18.27 1.65 -4.78
N SER A 48 -17.82 0.49 -4.30
CA SER A 48 -16.81 0.39 -3.25
C SER A 48 -15.45 -0.01 -3.81
N PHE A 49 -14.38 0.63 -3.29
CA PHE A 49 -13.03 0.45 -3.80
C PHE A 49 -12.42 -0.88 -3.36
N LEU A 50 -12.50 -1.20 -2.07
CA LEU A 50 -11.95 -2.44 -1.53
C LEU A 50 -13.05 -3.32 -0.97
N PHE A 51 -14.04 -2.74 -0.30
CA PHE A 51 -15.09 -3.50 0.37
C PHE A 51 -16.22 -3.87 -0.59
N ASN A 52 -16.96 -4.92 -0.22
CA ASN A 52 -18.14 -5.32 -0.95
C ASN A 52 -19.38 -4.66 -0.34
N THR A 53 -20.08 -3.85 -1.12
CA THR A 53 -21.37 -3.22 -0.73
C THR A 53 -22.60 -3.99 -1.17
N ARG A 54 -22.42 -5.14 -1.83
CA ARG A 54 -23.50 -5.91 -2.43
C ARG A 54 -24.00 -7.00 -1.46
N SER A 55 -25.30 -7.01 -1.19
CA SER A 55 -25.98 -7.85 -0.19
C SER A 55 -26.02 -9.35 -0.53
N ASP A 56 -25.77 -9.68 -1.79
CA ASP A 56 -25.94 -11.01 -2.40
C ASP A 56 -24.63 -11.82 -2.48
N VAL A 57 -23.51 -11.24 -2.05
CA VAL A 57 -22.18 -11.88 -2.06
C VAL A 57 -21.62 -11.92 -0.64
N GLY A 58 -21.29 -13.10 -0.14
CA GLY A 58 -20.83 -13.33 1.24
C GLY A 58 -19.41 -12.84 1.55
N GLY A 59 -18.69 -12.26 0.58
CA GLY A 59 -17.33 -11.76 0.76
C GLY A 59 -17.30 -10.34 1.35
N ILE A 60 -16.32 -10.08 2.23
CA ILE A 60 -16.06 -8.74 2.80
C ILE A 60 -15.44 -7.80 1.74
N PHE A 61 -14.71 -8.37 0.78
CA PHE A 61 -13.96 -7.64 -0.23
C PHE A 61 -14.61 -7.72 -1.61
N ASN A 62 -14.36 -6.69 -2.43
CA ASN A 62 -14.76 -6.69 -3.84
C ASN A 62 -13.81 -7.58 -4.66
N GLU A 63 -14.04 -8.89 -4.59
CA GLU A 63 -13.17 -9.90 -5.21
C GLU A 63 -12.98 -9.69 -6.71
N ALA A 64 -14.04 -9.31 -7.44
CA ALA A 64 -13.95 -9.05 -8.88
C ALA A 64 -12.99 -7.88 -9.18
N ARG A 65 -13.12 -6.75 -8.48
CA ARG A 65 -12.23 -5.60 -8.69
C ARG A 65 -10.80 -5.91 -8.25
N LEU A 66 -10.63 -6.65 -7.15
CA LEU A 66 -9.30 -7.05 -6.68
C LEU A 66 -8.61 -8.01 -7.66
N GLN A 67 -9.34 -8.99 -8.20
CA GLN A 67 -8.84 -9.90 -9.25
C GLN A 67 -8.43 -9.12 -10.49
N ILE A 68 -9.22 -8.14 -10.93
CA ILE A 68 -8.86 -7.29 -12.07
C ILE A 68 -7.58 -6.50 -11.77
N ILE A 69 -7.45 -5.88 -10.59
CA ILE A 69 -6.23 -5.13 -10.23
C ILE A 69 -4.99 -6.04 -10.27
N ILE A 70 -5.07 -7.23 -9.66
CA ILE A 70 -3.97 -8.19 -9.63
C ILE A 70 -3.65 -8.68 -11.05
N LEU A 71 -4.68 -9.02 -11.82
CA LEU A 71 -4.53 -9.48 -13.20
C LEU A 71 -3.88 -8.40 -14.06
N GLN A 72 -4.30 -7.15 -13.94
CA GLN A 72 -3.74 -6.03 -14.70
C GLN A 72 -2.26 -5.80 -14.36
N VAL A 73 -1.90 -5.75 -13.07
CA VAL A 73 -0.49 -5.61 -12.66
C VAL A 73 0.35 -6.80 -13.14
N SER A 74 -0.22 -8.02 -13.11
CA SER A 74 0.45 -9.23 -13.61
C SER A 74 0.66 -9.17 -15.13
N ILE A 75 -0.34 -8.73 -15.89
CA ILE A 75 -0.25 -8.57 -17.35
C ILE A 75 0.82 -7.54 -17.69
N VAL A 76 0.84 -6.38 -17.04
CA VAL A 76 1.86 -5.36 -17.26
C VAL A 76 3.26 -5.91 -16.95
N GLY A 77 3.41 -6.68 -15.87
CA GLY A 77 4.68 -7.32 -15.53
C GLY A 77 5.14 -8.34 -16.57
N ILE A 78 4.26 -9.22 -17.04
CA ILE A 78 4.59 -10.22 -18.08
C ILE A 78 4.96 -9.53 -19.40
N ILE A 79 4.21 -8.50 -19.81
CA ILE A 79 4.51 -7.71 -21.01
C ILE A 79 5.85 -7.01 -20.88
N ALA A 80 6.17 -6.45 -19.70
CA ALA A 80 7.45 -5.81 -19.45
C ALA A 80 8.62 -6.79 -19.64
N ILE A 81 8.49 -8.04 -19.20
CA ILE A 81 9.50 -9.07 -19.46
C ILE A 81 9.63 -9.36 -20.96
N GLY A 82 8.51 -9.53 -21.66
CA GLY A 82 8.50 -9.78 -23.11
C GLY A 82 9.09 -8.62 -23.91
N VAL A 83 8.81 -7.37 -23.52
CA VAL A 83 9.32 -6.18 -24.22
C VAL A 83 10.82 -6.06 -24.10
N THR A 84 11.41 -6.41 -22.94
CA THR A 84 12.88 -6.45 -22.77
C THR A 84 13.52 -7.46 -23.74
N GLN A 85 12.90 -8.62 -23.96
CA GLN A 85 13.42 -9.60 -24.91
C GLN A 85 13.37 -9.10 -26.36
N VAL A 86 12.28 -8.42 -26.74
CA VAL A 86 12.15 -7.81 -28.08
C VAL A 86 13.13 -6.67 -28.28
N ILE A 87 13.36 -5.86 -27.26
CA ILE A 87 14.34 -4.78 -27.29
C ILE A 87 15.76 -5.33 -27.53
N ILE A 88 16.17 -6.33 -26.73
CA ILE A 88 17.50 -6.96 -26.85
C ILE A 88 17.65 -7.69 -28.19
N THR A 89 16.63 -8.42 -28.63
CA THR A 89 16.71 -9.20 -29.89
C THR A 89 16.59 -8.30 -31.12
N GLY A 90 15.91 -7.16 -31.01
CA GLY A 90 15.72 -6.19 -32.07
C GLY A 90 16.86 -5.18 -32.22
N GLY A 91 17.81 -5.13 -31.27
CA GLY A 91 18.91 -4.15 -31.26
C GLY A 91 18.42 -2.70 -31.19
N ILE A 92 17.27 -2.47 -30.57
CA ILE A 92 16.62 -1.15 -30.44
C ILE A 92 17.17 -0.39 -29.22
N ASP A 93 17.66 -1.12 -28.20
CA ASP A 93 18.49 -0.64 -27.10
C ASP A 93 19.84 -1.35 -27.15
#